data_AF-A0A9X7NY87-F1
#
_entry.id   AF-A0A9X7NY87-F1
#
_cell.length_a   1.000
_cell.length_b   1.000
_cell.length_c   1.000
_cell.angle_alpha   90.00
_cell.angle_beta   90.00
_cell.angle_gamma   90.00
#
_symmetry.space_group_name_H-M   'P 1'
#
loop_
_entity.id
_entity.type
_entity.pdbx_description
1 polymer ?
#
loop_
_entity_poly.entity_id
_entity_poly.type
_entity_poly.pdbx_seq_one_letter_code
_entity_poly.pdbx_strand_id
1 'polypeptide(L)'
;MLDWVRNDLAGPGATVRMILRAAVPTTLILIPFWLFPTDFMTRFSMTFPIWFMVILFAHALNKVWRTHMLRMHGLNPELANARKRERDAHIHRSYEERYGPRPESVDQRSDDI
;
A
#
# COMPACT_ATOMS: atom_id res chain seq x y z
N MET A 1 -22.69 -8.26 6.99
CA MET A 1 -22.58 -6.79 7.24
C MET A 1 -21.14 -6.28 7.16
N LEU A 2 -20.10 -7.07 7.46
CA LEU A 2 -18.69 -6.66 7.32
C LEU A 2 -18.11 -6.88 5.90
N ASP A 3 -18.93 -7.37 4.97
CA ASP A 3 -18.49 -7.77 3.62
C ASP A 3 -18.02 -6.56 2.79
N TRP A 4 -18.62 -5.40 2.99
CA TRP A 4 -18.16 -4.16 2.37
C TRP A 4 -16.79 -3.73 2.92
N VAL A 5 -16.53 -3.88 4.22
CA VAL A 5 -15.23 -3.62 4.85
C VAL A 5 -14.18 -4.59 4.32
N ARG A 6 -14.52 -5.88 4.24
CA ARG A 6 -13.65 -6.91 3.67
C ARG A 6 -13.31 -6.58 2.23
N ASN A 7 -14.28 -6.22 1.39
CA ASN A 7 -14.02 -5.89 0.00
C ASN A 7 -13.24 -4.57 -0.14
N ASP A 8 -13.48 -3.60 0.75
CA ASP A 8 -12.74 -2.34 0.75
C ASP A 8 -11.26 -2.53 1.14
N LEU A 9 -11.01 -3.31 2.20
CA LEU A 9 -9.67 -3.51 2.76
C LEU A 9 -8.90 -4.65 2.10
N ALA A 10 -9.54 -5.68 1.55
CA ALA A 10 -8.88 -6.86 0.96
C ALA A 10 -9.20 -7.09 -0.52
N GLY A 11 -10.20 -6.39 -1.06
CA GLY A 11 -10.62 -6.54 -2.45
C GLY A 11 -9.67 -5.92 -3.48
N PRO A 12 -9.97 -6.10 -4.78
CA PRO A 12 -9.17 -5.56 -5.88
C PRO A 12 -9.12 -4.04 -5.78
N GLY A 13 -7.94 -3.45 -6.00
CA GLY A 13 -7.77 -2.00 -5.98
C GLY A 13 -7.80 -1.35 -4.58
N ALA A 14 -7.74 -2.12 -3.48
CA ALA A 14 -7.71 -1.56 -2.12
C ALA A 14 -6.60 -0.50 -1.94
N THR A 15 -5.41 -0.75 -2.49
CA THR A 15 -4.31 0.23 -2.50
C THR A 15 -4.67 1.51 -3.26
N VAL A 16 -5.30 1.39 -4.42
CA VAL A 16 -5.69 2.55 -5.24
C VAL A 16 -6.76 3.37 -4.53
N ARG A 17 -7.78 2.74 -3.94
CA ARG A 17 -8.80 3.43 -3.13
C ARG A 17 -8.19 4.19 -1.97
N MET A 18 -7.23 3.59 -1.27
CA MET A 18 -6.54 4.26 -0.17
C MET A 18 -5.71 5.46 -0.65
N ILE A 19 -4.95 5.31 -1.74
CA ILE A 19 -4.20 6.42 -2.33
C ILE A 19 -5.14 7.54 -2.78
N LEU A 20 -6.26 7.21 -3.43
CA LEU A 20 -7.25 8.21 -3.84
C LEU A 20 -7.88 8.94 -2.63
N ARG A 21 -8.18 8.23 -1.54
CA ARG A 21 -8.69 8.85 -0.30
C ARG A 21 -7.72 9.87 0.30
N ALA A 22 -6.42 9.69 0.11
CA ALA A 22 -5.41 10.65 0.56
C ALA A 22 -5.15 11.76 -0.50
N ALA A 23 -5.07 11.39 -1.78
CA ALA A 23 -4.72 12.29 -2.87
C ALA A 23 -5.83 13.30 -3.17
N VAL A 24 -7.10 12.87 -3.21
CA VAL A 24 -8.24 13.75 -3.55
C VAL A 24 -8.36 14.96 -2.60
N PRO A 25 -8.44 14.80 -1.28
CA PRO A 25 -8.54 15.97 -0.38
C PRO A 25 -7.29 16.84 -0.46
N THR A 26 -6.11 16.23 -0.59
CA THR A 26 -4.85 16.97 -0.74
C THR A 26 -4.85 17.82 -2.00
N THR A 27 -5.25 17.27 -3.15
CA THR A 27 -5.36 18.00 -4.41
C THR A 27 -6.36 19.15 -4.30
N LEU A 28 -7.51 18.95 -3.66
CA LEU A 28 -8.49 20.03 -3.46
C LEU A 28 -7.91 21.21 -2.67
N ILE A 29 -7.10 20.94 -1.65
CA ILE A 29 -6.40 21.97 -0.86
C ILE A 29 -5.33 22.69 -1.69
N LEU A 30 -4.69 21.99 -2.64
CA LEU A 30 -3.62 22.56 -3.46
C LEU A 30 -4.14 23.36 -4.67
N ILE A 31 -5.38 23.12 -5.15
CA ILE A 31 -5.97 23.83 -6.31
C ILE A 31 -5.88 25.36 -6.21
N PRO A 32 -6.20 26.02 -5.08
CA PRO A 32 -6.12 27.48 -4.97
C PRO A 32 -4.72 28.04 -5.24
N PHE A 33 -3.65 27.30 -4.92
CA PHE A 33 -2.26 27.73 -5.17
C PHE A 33 -1.96 27.86 -6.67
N TRP A 34 -2.75 27.20 -7.52
CA TRP A 34 -2.59 27.29 -8.98
C TRP A 34 -3.21 28.55 -9.60
N LEU A 35 -4.04 29.28 -8.85
CA LEU A 35 -4.63 30.55 -9.29
C LEU A 35 -3.69 31.75 -9.10
N PHE A 36 -2.57 31.57 -8.40
CA PHE A 36 -1.59 32.64 -8.21
C PHE A 36 -0.87 33.01 -9.51
N PRO A 37 -0.62 34.32 -9.75
CA PRO A 37 0.04 34.82 -10.94
C PRO A 37 1.56 34.61 -10.85
N THR A 38 1.99 33.35 -10.92
CA THR A 38 3.40 32.95 -10.92
C THR A 38 3.74 32.12 -12.18
N ASP A 39 4.99 31.75 -12.36
CA ASP A 39 5.38 30.80 -13.41
C ASP A 39 4.99 29.36 -13.03
N PHE A 40 4.97 28.46 -14.01
CA PHE A 40 4.58 27.06 -13.81
C PHE A 40 5.51 26.32 -12.85
N MET A 41 6.82 26.55 -12.94
CA MET A 41 7.80 25.85 -12.12
C MET A 41 7.69 26.25 -10.65
N THR A 42 7.40 27.52 -10.37
CA THR A 42 7.10 27.99 -9.01
C THR A 42 5.85 27.33 -8.44
N ARG A 43 4.75 27.21 -9.20
CA ARG A 43 3.55 26.48 -8.74
C ARG A 43 3.82 25.01 -8.46
N PHE A 44 4.59 24.36 -9.35
CA PHE A 44 4.93 22.96 -9.21
C PHE A 44 5.84 22.73 -8.00
N SER A 45 6.89 23.52 -7.83
CA SER A 45 7.86 23.36 -6.75
C SER A 45 7.25 23.55 -5.36
N MET A 46 6.25 24.42 -5.22
CA MET A 46 5.57 24.62 -3.92
C MET A 46 4.52 23.55 -3.60
N THR A 47 3.83 22.99 -4.61
CA THR A 47 2.71 22.04 -4.39
C THR A 47 3.12 20.57 -4.51
N PHE A 48 4.01 20.25 -5.45
CA PHE A 48 4.39 18.88 -5.78
C PHE A 48 5.06 18.13 -4.63
N PRO A 49 6.02 18.71 -3.86
CA PRO A 49 6.65 18.00 -2.76
C PRO A 49 5.62 17.54 -1.71
N ILE A 50 4.66 18.40 -1.38
CA ILE A 50 3.58 18.07 -0.43
C ILE A 50 2.73 16.94 -0.98
N TRP A 51 2.23 17.09 -2.21
CA TRP A 51 1.37 16.10 -2.86
C TRP A 51 2.04 14.74 -3.00
N PHE A 52 3.30 14.74 -3.45
CA PHE A 52 4.12 13.55 -3.64
C PHE A 52 4.37 12.83 -2.31
N MET A 53 4.72 13.56 -1.24
CA MET A 53 4.94 12.96 0.07
C MET A 53 3.69 12.30 0.62
N VAL A 54 2.50 12.93 0.48
CA VAL A 54 1.24 12.32 0.91
C VAL A 54 1.00 10.99 0.21
N ILE A 55 1.25 10.91 -1.09
CA ILE A 55 1.07 9.66 -1.86
C ILE A 55 2.07 8.60 -1.39
N LEU A 56 3.34 8.96 -1.19
CA LEU A 56 4.35 8.03 -0.70
C LEU A 56 3.99 7.48 0.68
N PHE A 57 3.61 8.34 1.62
CA PHE A 57 3.17 7.90 2.95
C PHE A 57 1.92 7.05 2.88
N ALA A 58 0.91 7.45 2.09
CA ALA A 58 -0.30 6.66 1.90
C ALA A 58 0.03 5.28 1.35
N HIS A 59 0.95 5.18 0.38
CA HIS A 59 1.40 3.92 -0.18
C HIS A 59 2.14 3.05 0.85
N ALA A 60 3.12 3.62 1.56
CA ALA A 60 3.96 2.92 2.52
C ALA A 60 3.15 2.42 3.74
N LEU A 61 2.28 3.26 4.30
CA LEU A 61 1.47 2.91 5.48
C LEU A 61 0.25 2.05 5.14
N ASN A 62 -0.15 1.96 3.86
CA ASN A 62 -1.33 1.22 3.42
C ASN A 62 -1.38 -0.21 3.99
N LYS A 63 -0.25 -0.92 3.99
CA LYS A 63 -0.18 -2.30 4.52
C LYS A 63 -0.50 -2.35 6.01
N VAL A 64 0.14 -1.47 6.81
CA VAL A 64 -0.04 -1.42 8.26
C VAL A 64 -1.46 -1.00 8.61
N TRP A 65 -1.96 0.06 7.98
CA TRP A 65 -3.31 0.57 8.19
C TRP A 65 -4.38 -0.46 7.84
N ARG A 66 -4.29 -1.12 6.68
CA ARG A 66 -5.25 -2.18 6.27
C ARG A 66 -5.24 -3.35 7.25
N THR A 67 -4.05 -3.78 7.68
CA THR A 67 -3.91 -4.87 8.65
C THR A 67 -4.53 -4.49 10.00
N HIS A 68 -4.29 -3.26 10.48
CA HIS A 68 -4.86 -2.73 11.71
C HIS A 68 -6.39 -2.63 11.64
N MET A 69 -6.93 -2.07 10.54
CA MET A 69 -8.37 -1.94 10.33
C MET A 69 -9.07 -3.29 10.25
N LEU A 70 -8.47 -4.29 9.60
CA LEU A 70 -9.02 -5.66 9.61
C LEU A 70 -9.14 -6.19 11.04
N ARG A 71 -8.11 -6.01 11.88
CA ARG A 71 -8.16 -6.42 13.30
C ARG A 71 -9.24 -5.66 14.08
N MET A 72 -9.34 -4.35 13.90
CA MET A 72 -10.36 -3.52 14.56
C MET A 72 -11.79 -3.96 14.23
N HIS A 73 -12.01 -4.51 13.04
CA HIS A 73 -13.30 -5.07 12.61
C HIS A 73 -13.46 -6.58 12.86
N GLY A 74 -12.55 -7.21 13.61
CA GLY A 74 -12.60 -8.66 13.91
C GLY A 74 -12.37 -9.57 12.70
N LEU A 75 -11.77 -9.03 11.62
CA LEU A 75 -11.45 -9.77 10.40
C LEU A 75 -10.00 -10.29 10.45
N ASN A 76 -9.74 -11.38 9.73
CA ASN A 76 -8.39 -11.94 9.66
C ASN A 76 -7.42 -10.93 9.00
N PRO A 77 -6.36 -10.48 9.71
CA PRO A 77 -5.37 -9.53 9.18
C PRO A 77 -4.63 -10.04 7.94
N GLU A 78 -4.53 -11.35 7.77
CA GLU A 78 -3.88 -11.96 6.61
C GLU A 78 -4.57 -11.66 5.28
N LEU A 79 -5.86 -11.29 5.33
CA LEU A 79 -6.62 -10.91 4.14
C LEU A 79 -5.98 -9.72 3.40
N ALA A 80 -5.23 -8.86 4.11
CA ALA A 80 -4.49 -7.76 3.49
C ALA A 80 -3.43 -8.25 2.48
N ASN A 81 -2.85 -9.43 2.71
CA ASN A 81 -1.79 -10.02 1.89
C ASN A 81 -2.29 -11.13 0.95
N ALA A 82 -3.50 -11.66 1.15
CA ALA A 82 -4.03 -12.81 0.42
C ALA A 82 -3.90 -12.68 -1.11
N ARG A 83 -4.28 -11.53 -1.68
CA ARG A 83 -4.17 -11.28 -3.13
C ARG A 83 -2.73 -11.14 -3.62
N LYS A 84 -1.84 -10.58 -2.79
CA LYS A 84 -0.39 -10.52 -3.12
C LYS A 84 0.17 -11.94 -3.18
N ARG A 85 -0.21 -12.80 -2.23
CA ARG A 85 0.17 -14.22 -2.22
C ARG A 85 -0.35 -14.95 -3.46
N GLU A 86 -1.61 -14.75 -3.82
CA GLU A 86 -2.20 -15.34 -5.02
C GLU A 86 -1.47 -14.90 -6.30
N ARG A 87 -1.21 -13.59 -6.42
CA ARG A 87 -0.44 -13.06 -7.56
C ARG A 87 0.97 -13.63 -7.60
N ASP A 88 1.65 -13.70 -6.46
CA ASP A 88 3.05 -14.12 -6.39
C ASP A 88 3.19 -15.67 -6.31
N ALA A 89 2.09 -16.43 -6.27
CA ALA A 89 2.09 -17.89 -6.16
C ALA A 89 2.72 -18.58 -7.38
N HIS A 90 2.62 -17.99 -8.58
CA HIS A 90 3.31 -18.51 -9.76
C HIS A 90 4.83 -18.39 -9.62
N ILE A 91 5.32 -17.34 -8.96
CA ILE A 91 6.75 -17.14 -8.69
C ILE A 91 7.22 -18.20 -7.69
N HIS A 92 6.47 -18.41 -6.61
CA HIS A 92 6.79 -19.46 -5.63
C HIS A 92 6.83 -20.85 -6.25
N ARG A 93 5.85 -21.22 -7.09
CA ARG A 93 5.87 -22.50 -7.82
C ARG A 93 7.09 -22.63 -8.72
N SER A 94 7.40 -21.61 -9.53
CA SER A 94 8.58 -21.65 -10.41
C SER A 94 9.91 -21.74 -9.65
N TYR A 95 9.96 -21.20 -8.43
CA TYR A 95 11.11 -21.30 -7.55
C TYR A 95 11.24 -22.71 -6.97
N GLU A 96 10.15 -23.31 -6.48
CA GLU A 96 10.11 -24.68 -5.96
C GLU A 96 10.50 -25.71 -7.04
N GLU A 97 10.03 -25.53 -8.27
CA GLU A 97 10.39 -26.41 -9.40
C GLU A 97 11.89 -26.34 -9.73
N ARG A 98 12.52 -25.17 -9.59
CA ARG A 98 13.93 -24.96 -9.97
C ARG A 98 14.91 -25.28 -8.83
N TYR A 99 14.54 -25.00 -7.58
CA TYR A 99 15.45 -25.05 -6.43
C TYR A 99 14.99 -26.00 -5.31
N GLY A 100 13.81 -26.61 -5.45
CA GLY A 100 13.22 -27.46 -4.42
C GLY A 100 12.44 -26.69 -3.35
N PRO A 101 11.71 -27.40 -2.47
CA PRO A 101 10.91 -26.79 -1.41
C PRO A 101 11.79 -26.10 -0.36
N ARG A 102 11.30 -24.96 0.18
CA ARG A 102 11.99 -24.25 1.27
C ARG A 102 12.00 -25.15 2.53
N PRO A 103 13.14 -25.32 3.22
CA PRO A 103 13.17 -26.06 4.48
C PRO A 103 12.26 -25.40 5.53
N GLU A 104 11.46 -26.22 6.23
CA GLU A 104 10.47 -25.82 7.26
C GLU A 104 11.11 -25.09 8.45
N SER A 105 12.37 -25.38 8.75
CA SER A 105 13.14 -24.74 9.82
C SER A 105 14.46 -24.20 9.25
N VAL A 106 14.49 -22.90 8.95
CA VAL A 106 15.75 -22.18 8.89
C VAL A 106 16.06 -21.79 10.33
N ASP A 107 17.03 -22.46 10.96
CA ASP A 107 17.59 -21.98 12.23
C ASP A 107 18.23 -20.62 11.93
N GLN A 108 17.53 -19.55 12.31
CA GLN A 108 17.90 -18.18 12.00
C GLN A 108 19.00 -17.73 12.97
N ARG A 109 20.10 -18.47 13.01
CA ARG A 109 21.26 -18.20 13.87
C ARG A 109 22.56 -18.56 13.15
N SER A 110 23.08 -17.62 12.37
CA SER A 110 24.52 -17.30 12.31
C SER A 110 24.73 -16.16 11.32
N ASP A 111 24.62 -14.92 11.80
CA ASP A 111 25.42 -13.81 11.25
C ASP A 111 26.09 -13.17 12.47
N ASP A 112 27.02 -13.91 13.07
CA ASP A 112 28.06 -13.33 13.93
C ASP A 112 29.06 -12.63 12.99
N ILE A 113 29.01 -11.29 12.97
CA ILE A 113 30.17 -10.41 12.71
C ILE A 113 30.15 -9.30 13.76
#